data_AF-A0A3A8ZGY0-F1
#
_entry.id   AF-A0A3A8ZGY0-F1
#
_cell.length_a   1.000
_cell.length_b   1.000
_cell.length_c   1.000
_cell.angle_alpha   90.00
_cell.angle_beta   90.00
_cell.angle_gamma   90.00
#
_symmetry.space_group_name_H-M   'P 1'
#
loop_
_entity.id
_entity.type
_entity.pdbx_description
1 polymer ?
#
loop_
_entity_poly.entity_id
_entity_poly.type
_entity_poly.pdbx_seq_one_letter_code
_entity_poly.pdbx_strand_id
1 'polypeptide(L)'
;MILLQALGKQLFGAKYERVIKSLIACIILFLAIHTAGIEIEIAPSVLLLTAAACSMGIMWQTLNSSGNAERMTGLFMLPFRNREMTFSLVLVFTGYTLITKTFLVLALFFAVHEWSVLQIAASLLCACNGCFLAAAWYIMTKQASLHEKGSCLFSFLWLLKTDAYVFYRPVSAKLLIRHTKGTGSIVLYLLRYLITNKNYLLNTAGLCLIACVMSSILGQFEGVNVMPLGFAVLCLNTPICILLSCDPDLEQAVRTLPGQARRFCMSYCFFIFSVNMAVNSVYLTSWQICKSGVNSTEIITAIVIALQSAVLSVLLEWFCPVRNWKIENDLWHHPRKYIVPLIMFLIAGLIVRRI
;
A
#
# COMPACT_ATOMS: atom_id res chain seq x y z
N MET A 1 -20.96 6.05 -22.43
CA MET A 1 -19.69 6.72 -22.81
C MET A 1 -19.29 7.82 -21.82
N ILE A 2 -20.19 8.74 -21.44
CA ILE A 2 -19.92 9.84 -20.48
C ILE A 2 -19.48 9.30 -19.10
N LEU A 3 -20.19 8.29 -18.57
CA LEU A 3 -19.89 7.70 -17.26
C LEU A 3 -18.49 7.04 -17.22
N LEU A 4 -18.14 6.29 -18.27
CA LEU A 4 -16.84 5.65 -18.42
C LEU A 4 -15.69 6.67 -18.43
N GLN A 5 -15.89 7.78 -19.14
CA GLN A 5 -14.92 8.86 -19.20
C GLN A 5 -14.78 9.59 -17.86
N ALA A 6 -15.89 9.85 -17.17
CA ALA A 6 -15.88 10.47 -15.84
C ALA A 6 -15.17 9.59 -14.81
N LEU A 7 -15.52 8.30 -14.74
CA LEU A 7 -14.88 7.29 -13.90
C LEU A 7 -13.39 7.15 -14.24
N GLY A 8 -13.05 7.11 -15.53
CA GLY A 8 -11.68 7.06 -16.01
C GLY A 8 -10.85 8.24 -15.53
N LYS A 9 -11.35 9.47 -15.68
CA LYS A 9 -10.67 10.68 -15.18
C LYS A 9 -10.50 10.68 -13.67
N GLN A 10 -11.48 10.17 -12.92
CA GLN A 10 -11.38 10.06 -11.46
C GLN A 10 -10.27 9.08 -11.03
N LEU A 11 -10.13 7.94 -11.71
CA LEU A 11 -9.16 6.91 -11.34
C LEU A 11 -7.76 7.15 -11.92
N PHE A 12 -7.65 7.64 -13.17
CA PHE A 12 -6.37 7.84 -13.85
C PHE A 12 -5.82 9.28 -13.76
N GLY A 13 -6.62 10.22 -13.24
CA GLY A 13 -6.33 11.65 -13.26
C GLY A 13 -6.95 12.35 -14.48
N ALA A 14 -7.15 13.66 -14.38
CA ALA A 14 -7.87 14.44 -15.41
C ALA A 14 -7.26 14.33 -16.82
N LYS A 15 -5.94 14.17 -16.88
CA LYS A 15 -5.15 13.99 -18.12
C LYS A 15 -4.59 12.56 -18.28
N TYR A 16 -5.12 11.58 -17.55
CA TYR A 16 -4.65 10.19 -17.56
C TYR A 16 -3.17 10.02 -17.18
N GLU A 17 -2.63 10.92 -16.35
CA GLU A 17 -1.22 10.96 -15.94
C GLU A 17 -0.75 9.64 -15.33
N ARG A 18 -1.63 8.92 -14.62
CA ARG A 18 -1.29 7.63 -14.02
C ARG A 18 -1.06 6.54 -15.06
N VAL A 19 -1.76 6.59 -16.20
CA VAL A 19 -1.52 5.66 -17.32
C VAL A 19 -0.12 5.86 -17.84
N ILE A 20 0.23 7.11 -18.17
CA ILE A 20 1.53 7.47 -18.73
C ILE A 20 2.65 7.07 -17.77
N LYS A 21 2.57 7.46 -16.50
CA LYS A 21 3.57 7.12 -15.48
C LYS A 21 3.76 5.60 -15.32
N SER A 22 2.66 4.84 -15.35
CA SER A 22 2.73 3.39 -15.19
C SER A 22 3.33 2.71 -16.42
N LEU A 23 2.96 3.13 -17.63
CA LEU A 23 3.53 2.58 -18.87
C LEU A 23 5.03 2.89 -18.97
N ILE A 24 5.46 4.10 -18.63
CA ILE A 24 6.88 4.46 -18.54
C ILE A 24 7.59 3.54 -17.54
N ALA A 25 7.01 3.33 -16.35
CA ALA A 25 7.59 2.43 -15.35
C ALA A 25 7.69 0.98 -15.85
N CYS A 26 6.70 0.48 -16.59
CA CYS A 26 6.76 -0.85 -17.21
C CYS A 26 7.90 -0.96 -18.22
N ILE A 27 8.07 0.05 -19.09
CA ILE A 27 9.14 0.09 -20.08
C ILE A 27 10.51 0.12 -19.40
N ILE A 28 10.70 1.01 -18.42
CA ILE A 28 11.97 1.10 -17.67
C ILE A 28 12.28 -0.24 -17.00
N LEU A 29 11.30 -0.84 -16.32
CA LEU A 29 11.47 -2.11 -15.62
C LEU A 29 11.83 -3.25 -16.57
N PHE A 30 11.12 -3.35 -17.70
CA PHE A 30 11.37 -4.34 -18.72
C PHE A 30 12.77 -4.20 -19.30
N LEU A 31 13.15 -3.00 -19.73
CA LEU A 31 14.46 -2.73 -20.30
C LEU A 31 15.58 -3.00 -19.29
N ALA A 32 15.44 -2.54 -18.05
CA ALA A 32 16.46 -2.73 -17.02
C ALA A 32 16.79 -4.21 -16.80
N ILE A 33 15.77 -5.07 -16.72
CA ILE A 33 15.96 -6.50 -16.48
C ILE A 33 16.41 -7.23 -17.74
N HIS A 34 15.84 -6.89 -18.90
CA HIS A 34 16.24 -7.48 -20.17
C HIS A 34 17.72 -7.17 -20.50
N THR A 35 18.18 -5.93 -20.26
CA THR A 35 19.59 -5.56 -20.42
C THR A 35 20.52 -6.19 -19.40
N ALA A 36 19.98 -6.62 -18.25
CA ALA A 36 20.77 -7.33 -17.23
C ALA A 36 21.05 -8.80 -17.62
N GLY A 37 20.44 -9.31 -18.71
CA GLY A 37 20.67 -10.67 -19.20
C GLY A 37 20.20 -11.76 -18.23
N ILE A 38 19.25 -11.45 -17.35
CA ILE A 38 18.71 -12.39 -16.38
C ILE A 38 17.67 -13.26 -17.08
N GLU A 39 18.08 -14.46 -17.47
CA GLU A 39 17.18 -15.47 -18.05
C GLU A 39 16.81 -16.52 -17.01
N ILE A 40 15.51 -16.78 -16.84
CA ILE A 40 14.99 -17.82 -15.96
C ILE A 40 13.97 -18.64 -16.74
N GLU A 41 14.11 -19.96 -16.72
CA GLU A 41 13.12 -20.87 -17.28
C GLU A 41 11.87 -20.90 -16.39
N ILE A 42 10.75 -20.39 -16.90
CA ILE A 42 9.49 -20.31 -16.18
C ILE A 42 8.43 -21.10 -16.97
N ALA A 43 7.78 -22.05 -16.31
CA ALA A 43 6.69 -22.79 -16.95
C ALA A 43 5.51 -21.85 -17.31
N PRO A 44 4.88 -22.00 -18.49
CA PRO A 44 3.76 -21.15 -18.91
C PRO A 44 2.57 -21.14 -17.94
N SER A 45 2.34 -22.24 -17.23
CA SER A 45 1.31 -22.33 -16.19
C SER A 45 1.54 -21.32 -15.06
N VAL A 46 2.81 -21.05 -14.70
CA VAL A 46 3.19 -20.07 -13.67
C VAL A 46 2.86 -18.66 -14.12
N LEU A 47 3.15 -18.29 -15.37
CA LEU A 47 2.78 -17.00 -15.93
C LEU A 47 1.26 -16.79 -15.89
N LEU A 48 0.48 -17.76 -16.38
CA LEU A 48 -0.98 -17.66 -16.44
C LEU A 48 -1.61 -17.60 -15.04
N LEU A 49 -1.15 -18.45 -14.12
CA LEU A 49 -1.63 -18.46 -12.74
C LEU A 49 -1.30 -17.15 -12.03
N THR A 50 -0.07 -16.66 -12.19
CA THR A 50 0.37 -15.40 -11.58
C THR A 50 -0.43 -14.22 -12.15
N ALA A 51 -0.62 -14.17 -13.47
CA ALA A 51 -1.42 -13.13 -14.12
C ALA A 51 -2.85 -13.09 -13.56
N ALA A 52 -3.50 -14.24 -13.39
CA ALA A 52 -4.85 -14.32 -12.84
C ALA A 52 -4.90 -13.99 -11.34
N ALA A 53 -4.05 -14.61 -10.52
CA ALA A 53 -4.04 -14.48 -9.07
C ALA A 53 -3.64 -13.07 -8.61
N CYS A 54 -2.57 -12.51 -9.19
CA CYS A 54 -2.16 -11.14 -8.89
C CYS A 54 -3.24 -10.13 -9.30
N SER A 55 -3.81 -10.26 -10.51
CA SER A 55 -4.86 -9.35 -10.97
C SER A 55 -6.10 -9.43 -10.08
N MET A 56 -6.51 -10.64 -9.69
CA MET A 56 -7.62 -10.84 -8.76
C MET A 56 -7.34 -10.18 -7.40
N GLY A 57 -6.17 -10.40 -6.81
CA GLY A 57 -5.78 -9.82 -5.52
C GLY A 57 -5.69 -8.30 -5.56
N ILE A 58 -5.07 -7.74 -6.60
CA ILE A 58 -4.95 -6.28 -6.76
C ILE A 58 -6.32 -5.66 -7.01
N MET A 59 -7.18 -6.27 -7.83
CA MET A 59 -8.54 -5.80 -8.06
C MET A 59 -9.35 -5.80 -6.76
N TRP A 60 -9.24 -6.88 -5.96
CA TRP A 60 -9.88 -6.98 -4.65
C TRP A 60 -9.46 -5.86 -3.70
N GLN A 61 -8.15 -5.56 -3.64
CA GLN A 61 -7.62 -4.44 -2.86
C GLN A 61 -8.12 -3.10 -3.38
N THR A 62 -8.16 -2.94 -4.70
CA THR A 62 -8.59 -1.70 -5.37
C THR A 62 -10.06 -1.39 -5.09
N LEU A 63 -10.92 -2.41 -5.10
CA LEU A 63 -12.35 -2.30 -4.75
C LEU A 63 -12.56 -2.03 -3.24
N ASN A 64 -11.69 -2.55 -2.37
CA ASN A 64 -11.79 -2.35 -0.92
C ASN A 64 -11.12 -1.05 -0.41
N SER A 65 -10.42 -0.31 -1.26
CA SER A 65 -9.66 0.89 -0.88
C SER A 65 -10.57 2.06 -0.50
N SER A 66 -10.34 2.65 0.68
CA SER A 66 -11.04 3.86 1.16
C SER A 66 -10.87 5.04 0.22
N GLY A 67 -9.64 5.28 -0.25
CA GLY A 67 -9.36 6.40 -1.14
C GLY A 67 -10.06 6.30 -2.50
N ASN A 68 -10.29 5.08 -3.01
CA ASN A 68 -11.10 4.90 -4.22
C ASN A 68 -12.59 5.05 -3.93
N ALA A 69 -13.08 4.58 -2.78
CA ALA A 69 -14.47 4.78 -2.37
C ALA A 69 -14.83 6.28 -2.27
N GLU A 70 -13.96 7.08 -1.65
CA GLU A 70 -14.13 8.53 -1.52
C GLU A 70 -14.18 9.25 -2.88
N ARG A 71 -13.32 8.87 -3.83
CA ARG A 71 -13.37 9.42 -5.21
C ARG A 71 -14.72 9.18 -5.88
N MET A 72 -15.37 8.05 -5.55
CA MET A 72 -16.62 7.63 -6.19
C MET A 72 -17.86 8.16 -5.47
N THR A 73 -17.74 8.65 -4.24
CA THR A 73 -18.89 9.11 -3.43
C THR A 73 -19.75 10.14 -4.18
N GLY A 74 -19.13 11.15 -4.79
CA GLY A 74 -19.87 12.18 -5.54
C GLY A 74 -20.59 11.65 -6.79
N LEU A 75 -20.05 10.60 -7.43
CA LEU A 75 -20.70 9.96 -8.58
C LEU A 75 -21.94 9.16 -8.16
N PHE A 76 -21.89 8.52 -6.99
CA PHE A 76 -23.02 7.77 -6.44
C PHE A 76 -24.17 8.66 -5.92
N MET A 77 -23.96 9.98 -5.81
CA MET A 77 -25.00 10.94 -5.44
C MET A 77 -25.82 11.44 -6.65
N LEU A 78 -25.38 11.16 -7.88
CA LEU A 78 -26.04 11.60 -9.10
C LEU A 78 -27.05 10.55 -9.60
N PRO A 79 -28.08 10.95 -10.37
CA PRO A 79 -28.98 9.98 -10.99
C PRO A 79 -28.26 9.22 -12.11
N PHE A 80 -28.24 7.88 -12.04
CA PHE A 80 -27.70 7.00 -13.08
C PHE A 80 -28.51 5.70 -13.21
N ARG A 81 -28.33 5.01 -14.34
CA ARG A 81 -28.90 3.66 -14.55
C ARG A 81 -27.97 2.61 -13.96
N ASN A 82 -28.45 1.82 -12.99
CA ASN A 82 -27.64 0.84 -12.24
C ASN A 82 -26.75 -0.04 -13.12
N ARG A 83 -27.32 -0.68 -14.15
CA ARG A 83 -26.57 -1.58 -15.06
C ARG A 83 -25.42 -0.87 -15.78
N GLU A 84 -25.61 0.37 -16.20
CA GLU A 84 -24.56 1.12 -16.90
C GLU A 84 -23.43 1.53 -15.95
N MET A 85 -23.78 1.86 -14.70
CA MET A 85 -22.83 2.20 -13.65
C MET A 85 -22.00 0.98 -13.24
N THR A 86 -22.64 -0.17 -12.99
CA THR A 86 -21.94 -1.41 -12.65
C THR A 86 -20.96 -1.80 -13.76
N PHE A 87 -21.40 -1.83 -15.01
CA PHE A 87 -20.54 -2.19 -16.14
C PHE A 87 -19.38 -1.21 -16.30
N SER A 88 -19.65 0.11 -16.26
CA SER A 88 -18.61 1.13 -16.42
C SER A 88 -17.60 1.08 -15.26
N LEU A 89 -18.06 0.87 -14.02
CA LEU A 89 -17.21 0.78 -12.85
C LEU A 89 -16.29 -0.42 -12.95
N VAL A 90 -16.84 -1.62 -13.20
CA VAL A 90 -16.04 -2.84 -13.33
C VAL A 90 -15.04 -2.70 -14.48
N LEU A 91 -15.42 -2.15 -15.62
CA LEU A 91 -14.54 -1.97 -16.76
C LEU A 91 -13.40 -0.97 -16.46
N VAL A 92 -13.68 0.17 -15.84
CA VAL A 92 -12.64 1.16 -15.50
C VAL A 92 -11.74 0.63 -14.37
N PHE A 93 -12.28 -0.01 -13.34
CA PHE A 93 -11.47 -0.60 -12.27
C PHE A 93 -10.57 -1.74 -12.77
N THR A 94 -11.07 -2.57 -13.71
CA THR A 94 -10.25 -3.58 -14.39
C THR A 94 -9.13 -2.92 -15.17
N GLY A 95 -9.43 -1.91 -16.01
CA GLY A 95 -8.41 -1.17 -16.75
C GLY A 95 -7.38 -0.50 -15.83
N TYR A 96 -7.85 0.11 -14.73
CA TYR A 96 -7.00 0.73 -13.73
C TYR A 96 -6.07 -0.27 -13.07
N THR A 97 -6.60 -1.42 -12.65
CA THR A 97 -5.83 -2.50 -12.02
C THR A 97 -4.75 -3.03 -12.97
N LEU A 98 -5.14 -3.32 -14.22
CA LEU A 98 -4.23 -3.87 -15.22
C LEU A 98 -3.08 -2.90 -15.51
N ILE A 99 -3.41 -1.66 -15.87
CA ILE A 99 -2.43 -0.67 -16.31
C ILE A 99 -1.51 -0.25 -15.16
N THR A 100 -2.05 -0.03 -13.95
CA THR A 100 -1.27 0.58 -12.86
C THR A 100 -0.46 -0.40 -12.03
N LYS A 101 -0.79 -1.70 -12.09
CA LYS A 101 -0.19 -2.71 -11.20
C LYS A 101 0.10 -4.03 -11.90
N THR A 102 -0.87 -4.65 -12.58
CA THR A 102 -0.66 -5.96 -13.19
C THR A 102 0.40 -5.92 -14.30
N PHE A 103 0.41 -4.88 -15.13
CA PHE A 103 1.38 -4.75 -16.22
C PHE A 103 2.82 -4.64 -15.73
N LEU A 104 3.06 -4.10 -14.53
CA LEU A 104 4.40 -4.11 -13.92
C LEU A 104 4.85 -5.54 -13.60
N VAL A 105 3.93 -6.36 -13.07
CA VAL A 105 4.22 -7.78 -12.80
C VAL A 105 4.46 -8.53 -14.10
N LEU A 106 3.61 -8.34 -15.10
CA LEU A 106 3.79 -8.99 -16.41
C LEU A 106 5.08 -8.54 -17.12
N ALA A 107 5.45 -7.26 -17.01
CA ALA A 107 6.70 -6.75 -17.57
C ALA A 107 7.93 -7.46 -16.98
N LEU A 108 7.91 -7.82 -15.69
CA LEU A 108 8.97 -8.64 -15.08
C LEU A 108 9.06 -10.01 -15.75
N PHE A 109 7.94 -10.72 -15.89
CA PHE A 109 7.93 -12.04 -16.51
C PHE A 109 8.33 -12.00 -17.98
N PHE A 110 7.89 -10.98 -18.71
CA PHE A 110 8.23 -10.81 -20.13
C PHE A 110 9.69 -10.42 -20.34
N ALA A 111 10.35 -9.78 -19.37
CA ALA A 111 11.76 -9.41 -19.47
C ALA A 111 12.72 -10.58 -19.25
N VAL A 112 12.30 -11.58 -18.47
CA VAL A 112 13.16 -12.68 -17.97
C VAL A 112 13.11 -13.91 -18.87
N HIS A 113 12.14 -14.01 -19.78
CA HIS A 113 11.98 -15.16 -20.67
C HIS A 113 11.34 -14.75 -21.99
N GLU A 114 11.70 -15.42 -23.09
CA GLU A 114 11.08 -15.21 -24.40
C GLU A 114 9.75 -15.95 -24.49
N TRP A 115 8.65 -15.20 -24.46
CA TRP A 115 7.30 -15.76 -24.53
C TRP A 115 6.75 -15.72 -25.95
N SER A 116 6.04 -16.77 -26.35
CA SER A 116 5.25 -16.75 -27.59
C SER A 116 4.12 -15.71 -27.51
N VAL A 117 3.74 -15.17 -28.67
CA VAL A 117 2.61 -14.22 -28.80
C VAL A 117 1.33 -14.79 -28.18
N LEU A 118 1.10 -16.10 -28.32
CA LEU A 118 -0.08 -16.78 -27.79
C LEU A 118 -0.06 -16.85 -26.25
N GLN A 119 1.10 -17.08 -25.62
CA GLN A 119 1.23 -17.07 -24.16
C GLN A 119 1.06 -15.67 -23.58
N ILE A 120 1.60 -14.64 -24.26
CA ILE A 120 1.39 -13.25 -23.89
C ILE A 120 -0.11 -12.91 -23.95
N ALA A 121 -0.77 -13.23 -25.05
CA ALA A 121 -2.21 -13.02 -25.20
C ALA A 121 -3.04 -13.78 -24.15
N ALA A 122 -2.70 -15.05 -23.88
CA ALA A 122 -3.35 -15.85 -22.85
C ALA A 122 -3.15 -15.26 -21.45
N SER A 123 -1.97 -14.74 -21.13
CA SER A 123 -1.70 -14.10 -19.83
C SER A 123 -2.52 -12.82 -19.63
N LEU A 124 -2.70 -12.01 -20.68
CA LEU A 124 -3.55 -10.82 -20.64
C LEU A 124 -5.02 -11.18 -20.46
N LEU A 125 -5.50 -12.23 -21.13
CA LEU A 125 -6.85 -12.75 -20.95
C LEU A 125 -7.06 -13.30 -19.53
N CYS A 126 -6.10 -14.05 -18.99
CA CYS A 126 -6.12 -14.55 -17.61
C CYS A 126 -6.16 -13.40 -16.59
N ALA A 127 -5.36 -12.35 -16.79
CA ALA A 127 -5.36 -11.16 -15.95
C ALA A 127 -6.72 -10.44 -15.96
N CYS A 128 -7.28 -10.21 -17.16
CA CYS A 128 -8.63 -9.65 -17.32
C CYS A 128 -9.67 -10.49 -16.58
N ASN A 129 -9.66 -11.81 -16.79
CA ASN A 129 -10.59 -12.74 -16.14
C ASN A 129 -10.46 -12.71 -14.61
N GLY A 130 -9.23 -12.64 -14.08
CA GLY A 130 -8.97 -12.49 -12.65
C GLY A 130 -9.61 -11.22 -12.06
N CYS A 131 -9.54 -10.09 -12.76
CA CYS A 131 -10.22 -8.85 -12.35
C CYS A 131 -11.75 -8.99 -12.35
N PHE A 132 -12.34 -9.58 -13.39
CA PHE A 132 -13.79 -9.80 -13.45
C PHE A 132 -14.27 -10.75 -12.35
N LEU A 133 -13.52 -11.83 -12.10
CA LEU A 133 -13.85 -12.79 -11.05
C LEU A 133 -13.74 -12.15 -9.65
N ALA A 134 -12.73 -11.30 -9.42
CA ALA A 134 -12.64 -10.51 -8.18
C ALA A 134 -13.84 -9.58 -7.99
N ALA A 135 -14.28 -8.89 -9.05
CA ALA A 135 -15.44 -8.00 -8.98
C ALA A 135 -16.74 -8.77 -8.73
N ALA A 136 -16.93 -9.90 -9.39
CA ALA A 136 -18.08 -10.78 -9.15
C ALA A 136 -18.08 -11.32 -7.71
N TRP A 137 -16.95 -11.83 -7.24
CA TRP A 137 -16.77 -12.28 -5.86
C TRP A 137 -17.05 -11.15 -4.87
N TYR A 138 -16.62 -9.93 -5.17
CA TYR A 138 -16.84 -8.77 -4.31
C TYR A 138 -18.32 -8.49 -4.12
N ILE A 139 -19.08 -8.53 -5.21
CA ILE A 139 -20.53 -8.40 -5.17
C ILE A 139 -21.14 -9.53 -4.31
N MET A 140 -20.72 -10.78 -4.53
CA MET A 140 -21.24 -11.95 -3.79
C MET A 140 -21.07 -11.77 -2.29
N THR A 141 -19.90 -11.32 -1.84
CA THR A 141 -19.62 -11.14 -0.41
C THR A 141 -20.41 -10.00 0.24
N LYS A 142 -20.84 -9.00 -0.54
CA LYS A 142 -21.53 -7.81 -0.03
C LYS A 142 -23.05 -7.92 -0.10
N GLN A 143 -23.57 -8.74 -0.99
CA GLN A 143 -24.99 -8.96 -1.18
C GLN A 143 -25.44 -10.17 -0.33
N ALA A 144 -25.56 -9.95 0.99
CA ALA A 144 -25.76 -10.98 2.01
C ALA A 144 -27.10 -11.78 1.96
N SER A 145 -27.86 -11.76 0.85
CA SER A 145 -29.20 -12.37 0.79
C SER A 145 -29.46 -13.41 -0.30
N LEU A 146 -28.46 -13.87 -1.07
CA LEU A 146 -28.66 -15.01 -1.97
C LEU A 146 -27.49 -15.99 -1.87
N HIS A 147 -27.59 -16.83 -0.86
CA HIS A 147 -26.84 -18.07 -0.76
C HIS A 147 -27.43 -19.10 -1.74
N GLU A 148 -27.23 -18.90 -3.04
CA GLU A 148 -27.38 -19.97 -4.02
C GLU A 148 -26.11 -20.10 -4.87
N LYS A 149 -25.59 -21.33 -4.85
CA LYS A 149 -24.34 -21.76 -5.46
C LYS A 149 -24.46 -21.73 -6.98
N GLY A 150 -24.26 -20.57 -7.59
CA GLY A 150 -24.03 -20.43 -9.03
C GLY A 150 -22.55 -20.61 -9.36
N SER A 151 -22.23 -21.54 -10.27
CA SER A 151 -20.88 -21.74 -10.83
C SER A 151 -20.27 -20.44 -11.38
N CYS A 152 -18.94 -20.27 -11.25
CA CYS A 152 -18.15 -19.12 -11.72
C CYS A 152 -18.46 -18.68 -13.17
N LEU A 153 -19.01 -19.59 -14.00
CA LEU A 153 -19.39 -19.34 -15.39
C LEU A 153 -20.50 -18.29 -15.57
N PHE A 154 -21.32 -18.01 -14.55
CA PHE A 154 -22.40 -17.00 -14.62
C PHE A 154 -22.02 -15.61 -14.09
N SER A 155 -20.76 -15.41 -13.69
CA SER A 155 -20.27 -14.15 -13.09
C SER A 155 -20.59 -12.91 -13.92
N PHE A 156 -20.47 -13.02 -15.25
CA PHE A 156 -20.72 -11.90 -16.18
C PHE A 156 -22.20 -11.51 -16.29
N LEU A 157 -23.11 -12.49 -16.35
CA LEU A 157 -24.54 -12.24 -16.40
C LEU A 157 -25.07 -11.67 -15.08
N TRP A 158 -24.45 -12.05 -13.97
CA TRP A 158 -24.78 -11.52 -12.65
C TRP A 158 -24.32 -10.07 -12.50
N LEU A 159 -23.10 -9.74 -12.94
CA LEU A 159 -22.58 -8.36 -13.02
C LEU A 159 -23.54 -7.42 -13.78
N LEU A 160 -24.26 -7.91 -14.80
CA LEU A 160 -25.22 -7.12 -15.58
C LEU A 160 -26.55 -6.83 -14.85
N LYS A 161 -26.87 -7.59 -13.80
CA LYS A 161 -28.11 -7.45 -13.02
C LYS A 161 -27.90 -6.82 -11.64
N THR A 162 -26.65 -6.68 -11.18
CA THR A 162 -26.34 -6.15 -9.86
C THR A 162 -26.55 -4.64 -9.76
N ASP A 163 -27.05 -4.22 -8.60
CA ASP A 163 -27.10 -2.82 -8.20
C ASP A 163 -25.68 -2.24 -8.02
N ALA A 164 -25.40 -1.11 -8.68
CA ALA A 164 -24.13 -0.43 -8.59
C ALA A 164 -23.82 0.06 -7.16
N TYR A 165 -24.85 0.29 -6.33
CA TYR A 165 -24.69 0.69 -4.93
C TYR A 165 -23.99 -0.37 -4.06
N VAL A 166 -23.80 -1.61 -4.53
CA VAL A 166 -22.94 -2.60 -3.86
C VAL A 166 -21.48 -2.14 -3.77
N PHE A 167 -21.04 -1.32 -4.73
CA PHE A 167 -19.71 -0.70 -4.73
C PHE A 167 -19.67 0.61 -3.94
N TYR A 168 -20.82 1.17 -3.59
CA TYR A 168 -20.88 2.38 -2.78
C TYR A 168 -20.51 2.06 -1.34
N ARG A 169 -19.45 2.72 -0.85
CA ARG A 169 -19.16 2.80 0.58
C ARG A 169 -19.48 4.21 1.03
N PRO A 170 -20.55 4.42 1.82
CA PRO A 170 -20.74 5.70 2.45
C PRO A 170 -19.53 6.00 3.33
N VAL A 171 -19.11 7.27 3.34
CA VAL A 171 -18.20 7.78 4.37
C VAL A 171 -18.88 7.43 5.69
N SER A 172 -18.29 6.51 6.46
CA SER A 172 -18.89 6.11 7.73
C SER A 172 -19.01 7.36 8.59
N ALA A 173 -20.23 7.70 9.00
CA ALA A 173 -20.44 8.69 10.03
C ALA A 173 -19.51 8.32 11.19
N LYS A 174 -18.72 9.28 11.68
CA LYS A 174 -17.82 9.05 12.83
C LYS A 174 -18.65 8.37 13.92
N LEU A 175 -18.34 7.12 14.20
CA LEU A 175 -19.05 6.34 15.22
C LEU A 175 -19.07 7.18 16.49
N LEU A 176 -20.25 7.38 17.07
CA LEU A 176 -20.39 8.19 18.27
C LEU A 176 -19.60 7.50 19.39
N ILE A 177 -18.41 8.04 19.68
CA ILE A 177 -17.53 7.46 20.70
C ILE A 177 -18.17 7.75 22.04
N ARG A 178 -18.85 6.76 22.61
CA ARG A 178 -19.37 6.83 23.98
C ARG A 178 -18.19 6.71 24.94
N HIS A 179 -17.78 7.82 25.53
CA HIS A 179 -16.79 7.82 26.61
C HIS A 179 -17.39 7.15 27.85
N THR A 180 -16.93 5.93 28.15
CA THR A 180 -17.00 5.37 29.50
C THR A 180 -15.87 5.99 30.31
N LYS A 181 -16.19 6.51 31.51
CA LYS A 181 -15.34 7.37 32.35
C LYS A 181 -13.86 6.95 32.40
N GLY A 182 -12.95 7.91 32.20
CA GLY A 182 -11.49 7.74 32.33
C GLY A 182 -10.71 8.88 31.66
N THR A 183 -9.44 9.08 32.05
CA THR A 183 -8.50 9.99 31.37
C THR A 183 -8.16 9.46 29.98
N GLY A 184 -8.35 10.26 28.93
CA GLY A 184 -7.97 9.87 27.56
C GLY A 184 -6.45 9.74 27.40
N SER A 185 -6.00 8.70 26.69
CA SER A 185 -4.59 8.50 26.32
C SER A 185 -4.39 8.67 24.82
N ILE A 186 -3.45 9.54 24.44
CA ILE A 186 -3.08 9.78 23.04
C ILE A 186 -2.51 8.50 22.42
N VAL A 187 -1.71 7.72 23.17
CA VAL A 187 -1.14 6.46 22.68
C VAL A 187 -2.23 5.42 22.37
N LEU A 188 -3.25 5.30 23.24
CA LEU A 188 -4.39 4.41 22.99
C LEU A 188 -5.21 4.87 21.79
N TYR A 189 -5.37 6.18 21.60
CA TYR A 189 -6.00 6.74 20.41
C TYR A 189 -5.22 6.36 19.14
N LEU A 190 -3.90 6.55 19.12
CA LEU A 190 -3.04 6.20 17.98
C LEU A 190 -3.05 4.70 17.68
N LEU A 191 -3.04 3.86 18.72
CA LEU A 191 -3.11 2.40 18.58
C LEU A 191 -4.47 1.94 18.03
N ARG A 192 -5.58 2.51 18.52
CA ARG A 192 -6.91 2.26 17.96
C ARG A 192 -6.99 2.73 16.50
N TYR A 193 -6.41 3.89 16.20
CA TYR A 193 -6.34 4.41 14.84
C TYR A 193 -5.59 3.45 13.90
N LEU A 194 -4.45 2.90 14.34
CA LEU A 194 -3.68 1.93 13.57
C LEU A 194 -4.46 0.63 13.30
N ILE A 195 -5.09 0.06 14.33
CA ILE A 195 -5.82 -1.22 14.21
C ILE A 195 -7.07 -1.07 13.34
N THR A 196 -7.73 0.09 13.40
CA THR A 196 -8.95 0.36 12.62
C THR A 196 -8.62 0.53 11.14
N ASN A 197 -7.47 1.13 10.81
CA ASN A 197 -7.06 1.38 9.43
C ASN A 197 -6.31 0.17 8.83
N LYS A 198 -7.04 -0.72 8.15
CA LYS A 198 -6.48 -1.95 7.53
C LYS A 198 -5.25 -1.70 6.64
N ASN A 199 -5.24 -0.61 5.88
CA ASN A 199 -4.11 -0.28 5.00
C ASN A 199 -2.82 -0.04 5.80
N TYR A 200 -2.92 0.50 7.01
CA TYR A 200 -1.78 0.84 7.85
C TYR A 200 -1.19 -0.43 8.48
N LEU A 201 -2.09 -1.34 8.88
CA LEU A 201 -1.72 -2.67 9.36
C LEU A 201 -1.01 -3.47 8.25
N LEU A 202 -1.56 -3.47 7.04
CA LEU A 202 -0.94 -4.14 5.88
C LEU A 202 0.41 -3.54 5.51
N ASN A 203 0.60 -2.21 5.60
CA ASN A 203 1.90 -1.57 5.38
C ASN A 203 2.93 -2.03 6.41
N THR A 204 2.55 -2.08 7.69
CA THR A 204 3.43 -2.54 8.77
C THR A 204 3.77 -4.02 8.61
N ALA A 205 2.80 -4.86 8.25
CA ALA A 205 3.05 -6.27 7.94
C ALA A 205 3.97 -6.43 6.71
N GLY A 206 3.81 -5.59 5.69
CA GLY A 206 4.70 -5.53 4.53
C GLY A 206 6.14 -5.17 4.91
N LEU A 207 6.34 -4.24 5.83
CA LEU A 207 7.68 -3.93 6.36
C LEU A 207 8.28 -5.11 7.12
N CYS A 208 7.49 -5.87 7.89
CA CYS A 208 7.98 -7.10 8.52
C CYS A 208 8.39 -8.17 7.49
N LEU A 209 7.65 -8.30 6.38
CA LEU A 209 8.03 -9.20 5.28
C LEU A 209 9.35 -8.73 4.62
N ILE A 210 9.47 -7.43 4.35
CA ILE A 210 10.69 -6.82 3.79
C ILE A 210 11.87 -7.05 4.75
N ALA A 211 11.67 -6.92 6.06
CA ALA A 211 12.70 -7.23 7.06
C ALA A 211 13.24 -8.65 6.89
N CYS A 212 12.36 -9.65 6.80
CA CYS A 212 12.78 -11.04 6.60
C CYS A 212 13.56 -11.24 5.29
N VAL A 213 13.05 -10.72 4.18
CA VAL A 213 13.70 -10.86 2.86
C VAL A 213 15.04 -10.14 2.83
N MET A 214 15.10 -8.92 3.36
CA MET A 214 16.29 -8.08 3.34
C MET A 214 17.40 -8.66 4.20
N SER A 215 17.08 -9.40 5.26
CA SER A 215 18.06 -10.17 6.03
C SER A 215 18.81 -11.16 5.16
N SER A 216 18.09 -11.89 4.30
CA SER A 216 18.70 -12.87 3.40
C SER A 216 19.56 -12.23 2.30
N ILE A 217 19.16 -11.04 1.80
CA ILE A 217 19.90 -10.33 0.74
C ILE A 217 21.16 -9.65 1.31
N LEU A 218 20.99 -8.83 2.35
CA LEU A 218 22.11 -8.08 2.94
C LEU A 218 23.12 -9.00 3.63
N GLY A 219 22.68 -10.16 4.13
CA GLY A 219 23.58 -11.17 4.72
C GLY A 219 24.55 -11.82 3.73
N GLN A 220 24.43 -11.57 2.42
CA GLN A 220 25.37 -12.08 1.40
C GLN A 220 26.66 -11.24 1.32
N PHE A 221 26.66 -10.01 1.82
CA PHE A 221 27.84 -9.15 1.79
C PHE A 221 28.81 -9.54 2.91
N GLU A 222 29.90 -10.21 2.57
CA GLU A 222 30.93 -10.63 3.52
C GLU A 222 31.95 -9.51 3.80
N GLY A 223 32.45 -9.43 5.04
CA GLY A 223 33.49 -8.48 5.44
C GLY A 223 33.01 -7.04 5.68
N VAL A 224 31.71 -6.75 5.64
CA VAL A 224 31.14 -5.42 5.87
C VAL A 224 29.82 -5.52 6.65
N ASN A 225 29.66 -4.74 7.73
CA ASN A 225 28.44 -4.69 8.52
C ASN A 225 27.39 -3.81 7.85
N VAL A 226 26.60 -4.41 6.96
CA VAL A 226 25.51 -3.76 6.22
C VAL A 226 24.16 -3.77 6.96
N MET A 227 24.07 -4.41 8.14
CA MET A 227 22.83 -4.48 8.92
C MET A 227 22.20 -3.09 9.23
N PRO A 228 22.96 -2.02 9.55
CA PRO A 228 22.38 -0.71 9.80
C PRO A 228 21.56 -0.15 8.62
N LEU A 229 21.91 -0.49 7.38
CA LEU A 229 21.16 -0.08 6.19
C LEU A 229 19.75 -0.67 6.21
N GLY A 230 19.61 -1.90 6.72
CA GLY A 230 18.31 -2.54 6.88
C GLY A 230 17.40 -1.78 7.85
N PHE A 231 17.92 -1.38 9.02
CA PHE A 231 17.16 -0.57 9.98
C PHE A 231 16.68 0.75 9.37
N ALA A 232 17.53 1.42 8.57
CA ALA A 232 17.16 2.66 7.90
C ALA A 232 16.03 2.48 6.88
N VAL A 233 16.07 1.42 6.08
CA VAL A 233 15.00 1.10 5.11
C VAL A 233 13.69 0.79 5.83
N LEU A 234 13.73 0.06 6.93
CA LEU A 234 12.54 -0.34 7.69
C LEU A 234 11.83 0.84 8.39
N CYS A 235 12.47 2.00 8.47
CA CYS A 235 11.85 3.24 8.93
C CYS A 235 10.84 3.84 7.92
N LEU A 236 10.69 3.28 6.71
CA LEU A 236 9.70 3.67 5.68
C LEU A 236 8.25 3.36 6.07
N ASN A 237 7.82 3.70 7.30
CA ASN A 237 6.44 3.51 7.73
C ASN A 237 5.58 4.72 7.40
N THR A 238 5.31 4.88 6.10
CA THR A 238 4.61 6.06 5.53
C THR A 238 3.32 6.39 6.26
N PRO A 239 2.35 5.46 6.47
CA PRO A 239 1.05 5.80 7.05
C PRO A 239 1.14 6.32 8.48
N ILE A 240 2.12 5.83 9.24
CA ILE A 240 2.31 6.24 10.63
C ILE A 240 3.05 7.57 10.73
N CYS A 241 3.84 7.97 9.71
CA CYS A 241 4.63 9.20 9.70
C CYS A 241 3.90 10.42 9.07
N ILE A 242 2.62 10.27 8.74
CA ILE A 242 1.77 11.31 8.13
C ILE A 242 0.49 11.58 8.96
N LEU A 243 0.48 11.21 10.24
CA LEU A 243 -0.75 11.06 11.00
C LEU A 243 -1.41 12.41 11.33
N LEU A 244 -0.60 13.46 11.58
CA LEU A 244 -1.09 14.84 11.66
C LEU A 244 -1.51 15.36 10.29
N SER A 245 -0.77 15.00 9.24
CA SER A 245 -1.07 15.42 7.87
C SER A 245 -2.37 14.81 7.34
N CYS A 246 -2.76 13.63 7.82
CA CYS A 246 -4.01 12.95 7.50
C CYS A 246 -5.26 13.60 8.12
N ASP A 247 -5.12 14.37 9.20
CA ASP A 247 -6.26 14.96 9.92
C ASP A 247 -5.95 16.43 10.31
N PRO A 248 -6.32 17.39 9.44
CA PRO A 248 -6.11 18.81 9.69
C PRO A 248 -6.84 19.32 10.93
N ASP A 249 -7.99 18.73 11.28
CA ASP A 249 -8.74 19.11 12.49
C ASP A 249 -7.98 18.68 13.74
N LEU A 250 -7.38 17.48 13.73
CA LEU A 250 -6.48 17.01 14.78
C LEU A 250 -5.23 17.89 14.87
N GLU A 251 -4.60 18.25 13.74
CA GLU A 251 -3.47 19.18 13.71
C GLU A 251 -3.87 20.52 14.36
N GLN A 252 -5.01 21.09 13.96
CA GLN A 252 -5.49 22.35 14.50
C GLN A 252 -5.77 22.24 16.00
N ALA A 253 -6.41 21.16 16.46
CA ALA A 253 -6.68 20.93 17.88
C ALA A 253 -5.39 20.81 18.71
N VAL A 254 -4.39 20.06 18.21
CA VAL A 254 -3.10 19.89 18.89
C VAL A 254 -2.33 21.21 18.98
N ARG A 255 -2.44 22.06 17.95
CA ARG A 255 -1.76 23.37 17.91
C ARG A 255 -2.48 24.45 18.71
N THR A 256 -3.80 24.40 18.84
CA THR A 256 -4.59 25.45 19.51
C THR A 256 -4.75 25.21 21.01
N LEU A 257 -4.82 23.95 21.45
CA LEU A 257 -5.04 23.64 22.86
C LEU A 257 -3.75 23.77 23.69
N PRO A 258 -3.78 24.50 24.83
CA PRO A 258 -2.59 24.77 25.63
C PRO A 258 -1.99 23.46 26.19
N GLY A 259 -0.67 23.32 26.02
CA GLY A 259 0.08 22.16 26.51
C GLY A 259 -0.10 20.85 25.72
N GLN A 260 -0.98 20.82 24.70
CA GLN A 260 -1.22 19.61 23.92
C GLN A 260 -0.12 19.31 22.91
N ALA A 261 0.52 20.33 22.33
CA ALA A 261 1.65 20.15 21.42
C ALA A 261 2.74 19.22 22.00
N ARG A 262 3.23 19.52 23.20
CA ARG A 262 4.26 18.70 23.85
C ARG A 262 3.76 17.29 24.18
N ARG A 263 2.54 17.16 24.72
CA ARG A 263 1.97 15.84 25.09
C ARG A 263 1.77 14.96 23.86
N PHE A 264 1.19 15.51 22.80
CA PHE A 264 0.98 14.81 21.55
C PHE A 264 2.30 14.42 20.89
N CYS A 265 3.24 15.36 20.70
CA CYS A 265 4.53 15.06 20.08
C CYS A 265 5.32 13.99 20.84
N MET A 266 5.32 14.01 22.18
CA MET A 266 5.98 12.97 22.98
C MET A 266 5.29 11.60 22.83
N SER A 267 3.96 11.54 22.95
CA SER A 267 3.21 10.30 22.76
C SER A 267 3.33 9.76 21.33
N TYR A 268 3.36 10.66 20.35
CA TYR A 268 3.48 10.30 18.95
C TYR A 268 4.89 9.79 18.62
N CYS A 269 5.94 10.45 19.11
CA CYS A 269 7.31 9.96 18.99
C CYS A 269 7.48 8.58 19.63
N PHE A 270 6.94 8.39 20.83
CA PHE A 270 6.95 7.09 21.51
C PHE A 270 6.21 6.01 20.71
N PHE A 271 5.08 6.37 20.10
CA PHE A 271 4.30 5.46 19.26
C PHE A 271 5.07 5.04 18.00
N ILE A 272 5.65 5.98 17.24
CA ILE A 272 6.48 5.67 16.06
C ILE A 272 7.67 4.80 16.47
N PHE A 273 8.37 5.16 17.54
CA PHE A 273 9.50 4.41 18.07
C PHE A 273 9.11 2.96 18.38
N SER A 274 7.97 2.75 19.05
CA SER A 274 7.49 1.42 19.44
C SER A 274 7.19 0.55 18.21
N VAL A 275 6.56 1.13 17.18
CA VAL A 275 6.29 0.39 15.93
C VAL A 275 7.59 0.08 15.18
N ASN A 276 8.50 1.04 15.06
CA ASN A 276 9.80 0.82 14.41
C ASN A 276 10.62 -0.24 15.16
N MET A 277 10.59 -0.26 16.49
CA MET A 277 11.23 -1.31 17.29
C MET A 277 10.61 -2.68 17.08
N ALA A 278 9.29 -2.78 16.91
CA ALA A 278 8.63 -4.04 16.60
C ALA A 278 9.03 -4.57 15.21
N VAL A 279 9.19 -3.71 14.22
CA VAL A 279 9.68 -4.11 12.88
C VAL A 279 11.17 -4.47 12.94
N ASN A 280 11.99 -3.70 13.65
CA ASN A 280 13.41 -3.97 13.81
C ASN A 280 13.68 -5.26 14.59
N SER A 281 12.83 -5.64 15.56
CA SER A 281 12.97 -6.91 16.27
C SER A 281 12.71 -8.11 15.37
N VAL A 282 11.76 -8.01 14.42
CA VAL A 282 11.55 -9.02 13.37
C VAL A 282 12.80 -9.15 12.50
N TYR A 283 13.39 -8.02 12.10
CA TYR A 283 14.63 -8.01 11.31
C TYR A 283 15.81 -8.67 12.04
N LEU A 284 16.05 -8.28 13.30
CA LEU A 284 17.10 -8.86 14.14
C LEU A 284 16.91 -10.36 14.33
N THR A 285 15.68 -10.79 14.60
CA THR A 285 15.35 -12.22 14.76
C THR A 285 15.60 -12.99 13.47
N SER A 286 15.17 -12.43 12.33
CA SER A 286 15.42 -13.02 11.02
C SER A 286 16.92 -13.12 10.72
N TRP A 287 17.70 -12.10 11.05
CA TRP A 287 19.15 -12.11 10.85
C TRP A 287 19.84 -13.15 11.71
N GLN A 288 19.44 -13.25 12.98
CA GLN A 288 19.97 -14.23 13.90
C GLN A 288 19.72 -15.66 13.39
N ILE A 289 18.55 -15.92 12.79
CA ILE A 289 18.22 -17.23 12.21
C ILE A 289 19.06 -17.52 10.95
N CYS A 290 19.23 -16.54 10.06
CA CYS A 290 19.87 -16.77 8.76
C CYS A 290 21.40 -16.86 8.80
N LYS A 291 22.06 -16.04 9.61
CA LYS A 291 23.54 -15.92 9.62
C LYS A 291 24.18 -16.05 11.00
N SER A 292 23.40 -15.95 12.08
CA SER A 292 23.89 -15.77 13.46
C SER A 292 24.82 -14.54 13.61
N GLY A 293 24.98 -14.01 14.82
CA GLY A 293 25.92 -12.89 15.08
C GLY A 293 25.28 -11.53 15.36
N VAL A 294 24.04 -11.49 15.84
CA VAL A 294 23.48 -10.29 16.46
C VAL A 294 24.15 -10.09 17.83
N ASN A 295 24.96 -9.03 17.99
CA ASN A 295 25.55 -8.65 19.27
C ASN A 295 24.80 -7.46 19.90
N SER A 296 25.22 -7.07 21.10
CA SER A 296 24.65 -5.92 21.81
C SER A 296 24.80 -4.61 21.03
N THR A 297 25.84 -4.48 20.18
CA THR A 297 26.09 -3.32 19.33
C THR A 297 25.00 -3.10 18.28
N GLU A 298 24.52 -4.17 17.66
CA GLU A 298 23.47 -4.15 16.64
C GLU A 298 22.13 -3.81 17.28
N ILE A 299 21.86 -4.33 18.48
CA ILE A 299 20.67 -4.00 19.26
C ILE A 299 20.66 -2.52 19.62
N ILE A 300 21.78 -1.99 20.11
CA ILE A 300 21.92 -0.55 20.41
C ILE A 300 21.71 0.28 19.14
N THR A 301 22.30 -0.15 18.02
CA THR A 301 22.15 0.54 16.73
C THR A 301 20.69 0.57 16.28
N ALA A 302 19.96 -0.54 16.43
CA ALA A 302 18.53 -0.61 16.13
C ALA A 302 17.71 0.35 16.98
N ILE A 303 17.99 0.45 18.29
CA ILE A 303 17.33 1.38 19.22
C ILE A 303 17.60 2.83 18.81
N VAL A 304 18.86 3.17 18.53
CA VAL A 304 19.26 4.54 18.15
C VAL A 304 18.60 4.96 16.85
N ILE A 305 18.64 4.11 15.81
CA ILE A 305 18.01 4.41 14.51
C ILE A 305 16.48 4.51 14.65
N ALA A 306 15.84 3.62 15.42
CA ALA A 306 14.40 3.71 15.69
C ALA A 306 14.02 5.01 16.41
N LEU A 307 14.83 5.45 17.38
CA LEU A 307 14.58 6.69 18.11
C LEU A 307 14.81 7.93 17.24
N GLN A 308 15.93 7.98 16.51
CA GLN A 308 16.26 9.07 15.59
C GLN A 308 15.19 9.23 14.50
N SER A 309 14.78 8.13 13.87
CA SER A 309 13.72 8.13 12.86
C SER A 309 12.38 8.60 13.43
N ALA A 310 12.01 8.17 14.64
CA ALA A 310 10.80 8.63 15.30
C ALA A 310 10.80 10.14 15.56
N VAL A 311 11.89 10.66 16.14
CA VAL A 311 12.05 12.09 16.41
C VAL A 311 12.01 12.91 15.12
N LEU A 312 12.77 12.50 14.10
CA LEU A 312 12.82 13.21 12.82
C LEU A 312 11.48 13.17 12.09
N SER A 313 10.74 12.07 12.15
CA SER A 313 9.40 11.97 11.56
C SER A 313 8.41 12.93 12.23
N VAL A 314 8.42 13.01 13.56
CA VAL A 314 7.56 13.96 14.29
C VAL A 314 7.96 15.41 14.00
N LEU A 315 9.26 15.73 13.97
CA LEU A 315 9.74 17.08 13.64
C LEU A 315 9.39 17.47 12.21
N LEU A 316 9.63 16.57 11.25
CA LEU A 316 9.28 16.81 9.85
C LEU A 316 7.78 17.04 9.69
N GLU A 317 6.95 16.38 10.48
CA GLU A 317 5.52 16.62 10.48
C GLU A 317 5.08 17.88 11.18
N TRP A 318 5.78 18.25 12.25
CA TRP A 318 5.50 19.49 12.96
C TRP A 318 5.84 20.73 12.11
N PHE A 319 6.95 20.69 11.38
CA PHE A 319 7.43 21.83 10.58
C PHE A 319 6.97 21.80 9.12
N CYS A 320 6.83 20.61 8.54
CA CYS A 320 6.44 20.41 7.14
C CYS A 320 5.28 19.40 7.02
N PRO A 321 4.10 19.72 7.58
CA PRO A 321 2.90 18.91 7.38
C PRO A 321 2.49 18.95 5.90
N VAL A 322 2.03 17.81 5.36
CA VAL A 322 1.58 17.75 3.98
C VAL A 322 0.18 18.35 3.89
N ARG A 323 0.05 19.43 3.14
CA ARG A 323 -1.21 20.18 2.97
C ARG A 323 -1.78 20.01 1.57
N ASN A 324 -3.04 20.41 1.37
CA ASN A 324 -3.71 20.50 0.07
C ASN A 324 -3.83 19.17 -0.69
N TRP A 325 -3.95 18.06 0.03
CA TRP A 325 -4.32 16.77 -0.56
C TRP A 325 -5.85 16.69 -0.68
N LYS A 326 -6.35 16.00 -1.71
CA LYS A 326 -7.79 15.83 -1.92
C LYS A 326 -8.31 14.54 -1.29
N ILE A 327 -7.47 13.52 -1.28
CA ILE A 327 -7.78 12.17 -0.80
C ILE A 327 -6.59 11.67 0.01
N GLU A 328 -6.84 10.88 1.05
CA GLU A 328 -5.80 10.34 1.94
C GLU A 328 -4.67 9.63 1.16
N ASN A 329 -5.03 8.90 0.10
CA ASN A 329 -4.06 8.20 -0.75
C ASN A 329 -3.03 9.13 -1.42
N ASP A 330 -3.32 10.42 -1.57
CA ASP A 330 -2.35 11.37 -2.14
C ASP A 330 -1.18 11.62 -1.17
N LEU A 331 -1.43 11.57 0.14
CA LEU A 331 -0.39 11.64 1.17
C LEU A 331 0.62 10.49 1.03
N TRP A 332 0.12 9.30 0.66
CA TRP A 332 0.93 8.10 0.52
C TRP A 332 1.89 8.17 -0.66
N HIS A 333 1.65 9.05 -1.63
CA HIS A 333 2.52 9.26 -2.79
C HIS A 333 3.36 10.53 -2.68
N HIS A 334 3.19 11.32 -1.62
CA HIS A 334 3.89 12.57 -1.47
C HIS A 334 5.40 12.33 -1.23
N PRO A 335 6.31 13.02 -1.96
CA PRO A 335 7.76 12.76 -1.90
C PRO A 335 8.37 12.97 -0.51
N ARG A 336 7.75 13.81 0.32
CA ARG A 336 8.14 14.07 1.72
C ARG A 336 8.33 12.79 2.56
N LYS A 337 7.59 11.72 2.25
CA LYS A 337 7.70 10.45 3.00
C LYS A 337 9.08 9.79 2.92
N TYR A 338 9.90 10.15 1.93
CA TYR A 338 11.25 9.59 1.74
C TYR A 338 12.35 10.37 2.48
N ILE A 339 12.06 11.56 3.02
CA ILE A 339 13.08 12.43 3.61
C ILE A 339 13.75 11.77 4.83
N VAL A 340 12.97 11.34 5.82
CA VAL A 340 13.53 10.71 7.03
C VAL A 340 14.27 9.40 6.71
N PRO A 341 13.69 8.47 5.92
CA PRO A 341 14.40 7.28 5.48
C PRO A 341 15.71 7.57 4.75
N LEU A 342 15.76 8.58 3.89
CA LEU A 342 16.99 8.98 3.19
C LEU A 342 18.06 9.45 4.18
N ILE A 343 17.69 10.29 5.15
CA ILE A 343 18.61 10.74 6.22
C ILE A 343 19.10 9.53 7.03
N MET A 344 18.21 8.62 7.44
CA MET A 344 18.58 7.41 8.17
C MET A 344 19.51 6.52 7.34
N PHE A 345 19.28 6.41 6.03
CA PHE A 345 20.09 5.59 5.15
C PHE A 345 21.51 6.15 4.99
N LEU A 346 21.65 7.47 4.89
CA LEU A 346 22.95 8.15 4.88
C LEU A 346 23.70 7.94 6.20
N ILE A 347 23.01 8.11 7.34
CA ILE A 347 23.60 7.85 8.67
C ILE A 347 24.02 6.38 8.80
N ALA A 348 23.16 5.45 8.39
CA ALA A 348 23.46 4.03 8.39
C ALA A 348 24.69 3.71 7.53
N GLY A 349 24.80 4.32 6.33
CA GLY A 349 25.96 4.18 5.45
C GLY A 349 27.28 4.65 6.08
N LEU A 350 27.26 5.66 6.97
CA LEU A 350 28.43 6.07 7.75
C LEU A 350 28.76 5.13 8.91
N ILE A 351 27.76 4.38 9.41
CA ILE A 351 27.93 3.38 10.47
C ILE A 351 28.43 2.05 9.89
N VAL A 352 28.24 1.79 8.60
CA VAL A 352 28.77 0.61 7.92
C VAL A 352 30.29 0.56 8.09
N ARG A 353 30.76 -0.50 8.74
CA ARG A 353 32.19 -0.76 9.01
C ARG A 353 32.61 -2.07 8.38
N ARG A 354 33.89 -2.21 8.01
CA ARG A 354 34.46 -3.51 7.68
C ARG A 354 34.50 -4.39 8.93
N ILE A 355 34.11 -5.65 8.78
CA ILE A 355 34.10 -6.68 9.83
C ILE A 355 35.46 -7.38 9.84
#